data_AF-A0A8S1R1Y8-F1
#
_entry.id   AF-A0A8S1R1Y8-F1
#
_cell.length_a   1.000
_cell.length_b   1.000
_cell.length_c   1.000
_cell.angle_alpha   90.00
_cell.angle_beta   90.00
_cell.angle_gamma   90.00
#
_symmetry.space_group_name_H-M   'P 1'
#
loop_
_entity.id
_entity.type
_entity.pdbx_description
1 polymer ?
#
loop_
_entity_poly.entity_id
_entity_poly.type
_entity_poly.pdbx_seq_one_letter_code
_entity_poly.pdbx_strand_id
1 'polypeptide(L)'
;MYPIIDIIEYSQYSYHIVGCPPEFELAALGIWEGIQNGQVCDKENQNCEQVQSLEPQTLTSWKQKIYCVKYDKTAQWRNGNQCQKLYKECSQYICVKQQFECPITDLQTIHQQGDIQFGKTQYKIIRDYKHTPLLYFNISSSSTCLNFLQQPQFKSQQFYPLSRIPEMGCDEYGDYNNITKSLDSALVKDVLKENKIPLDKLIHFDDYLQNSDQYQLQVLRGIKLNQIDQCKNLNSDIFNDSSKKSFRITKIMRRNNLPLIIGCITLILFSILTIKFHNNKYLSFINKRITIIVNLCTLIIMIVTLIYTSLFLYDVLASNGLQQINDNLDAFISNQCINIEGILIALDRIHQYSFKIYNSNLSLIYAAFVGSIIYLVVQFFLYIIQYISSNTQEICQNPWNSRINYEIRY
;
A
#
# COMPACT_ATOMS: atom_id res chain seq x y z
N MET A 1 -3.67 -10.72 10.95
CA MET A 1 -4.89 -11.25 11.59
C MET A 1 -4.57 -12.59 12.21
N TYR A 2 -5.16 -12.91 13.36
CA TYR A 2 -4.92 -14.17 14.07
C TYR A 2 -5.97 -15.21 13.70
N PRO A 3 -5.63 -16.51 13.65
CA PRO A 3 -6.59 -17.54 13.31
C PRO A 3 -7.55 -17.83 14.46
N ILE A 4 -8.80 -18.16 14.13
CA ILE A 4 -9.84 -18.53 15.09
C ILE A 4 -9.58 -19.98 15.53
N ILE A 5 -9.45 -20.20 16.85
CA ILE A 5 -9.28 -21.53 17.43
C ILE A 5 -10.55 -22.09 18.06
N ASP A 6 -11.47 -21.23 18.49
CA ASP A 6 -12.74 -21.64 19.07
C ASP A 6 -13.83 -20.58 18.90
N ILE A 7 -15.09 -21.02 18.88
CA ILE A 7 -16.27 -20.16 18.75
C ILE A 7 -17.37 -20.66 19.69
N ILE A 8 -17.96 -19.74 20.46
CA ILE A 8 -19.11 -20.03 21.32
C ILE A 8 -20.25 -19.09 20.94
N GLU A 9 -21.49 -19.60 20.97
CA GLU A 9 -22.70 -18.81 20.78
C GLU A 9 -23.45 -18.58 22.09
N TYR A 10 -24.07 -17.40 22.20
CA TYR A 10 -24.96 -17.07 23.31
C TYR A 10 -26.24 -16.42 22.78
N SER A 11 -27.38 -16.75 23.40
CA SER A 11 -28.61 -15.99 23.20
C SER A 11 -28.52 -14.65 23.94
N GLN A 12 -28.88 -13.56 23.26
CA GLN A 12 -28.92 -12.22 23.87
C GLN A 12 -29.85 -12.12 25.09
N TYR A 13 -30.86 -12.99 25.18
CA TYR A 13 -31.86 -12.96 26.25
C TYR A 13 -31.53 -13.88 27.43
N SER A 14 -30.36 -14.53 27.43
CA SER A 14 -29.94 -15.32 28.59
C SER A 14 -29.51 -14.36 29.70
N TYR A 15 -30.38 -14.17 30.69
CA TYR A 15 -30.31 -13.19 31.78
C TYR A 15 -29.03 -13.23 32.67
N HIS A 16 -28.09 -14.13 32.40
CA HIS A 16 -26.92 -14.39 33.26
C HIS A 16 -25.55 -14.11 32.62
N ILE A 17 -25.47 -13.73 31.35
CA ILE A 17 -24.19 -13.60 30.65
C ILE A 17 -24.02 -12.18 30.09
N VAL A 18 -23.31 -11.33 30.84
CA VAL A 18 -22.89 -10.00 30.40
C VAL A 18 -21.53 -10.12 29.71
N GLY A 19 -21.54 -10.63 28.47
CA GLY A 19 -20.35 -10.68 27.60
C GLY A 19 -19.68 -12.04 27.48
N CYS A 20 -18.53 -12.06 26.79
CA CYS A 20 -17.81 -13.31 26.50
C CYS A 20 -17.04 -13.83 27.72
N PRO A 21 -16.86 -15.17 27.85
CA PRO A 21 -16.00 -15.76 28.87
C PRO A 21 -14.56 -15.24 28.80
N PRO A 22 -13.76 -15.42 29.86
CA PRO A 22 -12.33 -15.17 29.82
C PRO A 22 -11.68 -15.88 28.61
N GLU A 23 -10.72 -15.21 27.98
CA GLU A 23 -10.01 -15.66 26.77
C GLU A 23 -10.81 -15.60 25.46
N PHE A 24 -12.12 -15.31 25.51
CA PHE A 24 -12.93 -15.05 24.32
C PHE A 24 -13.19 -13.56 24.14
N GLU A 25 -13.24 -13.13 22.88
CA GLU A 25 -13.56 -11.77 22.48
C GLU A 25 -14.90 -11.77 21.73
N LEU A 26 -15.68 -10.70 21.87
CA LEU A 26 -16.92 -10.56 21.11
C LEU A 26 -16.60 -10.48 19.62
N ALA A 27 -17.24 -11.33 18.82
CA ALA A 27 -17.03 -11.33 17.38
C ALA A 27 -17.59 -10.03 16.78
N ALA A 28 -16.70 -9.25 16.16
CA ALA A 28 -17.14 -8.24 15.20
C ALA A 28 -17.63 -8.97 13.96
N LEU A 29 -18.95 -8.91 13.71
CA LEU A 29 -19.57 -9.55 12.57
C LEU A 29 -19.55 -8.64 11.34
N GLY A 30 -19.32 -7.33 11.50
CA GLY A 30 -19.24 -6.38 10.39
C GLY A 30 -19.24 -4.95 10.90
N ILE A 31 -19.24 -3.99 9.98
CA ILE A 31 -19.36 -2.56 10.29
C ILE A 31 -20.50 -2.01 9.44
N TRP A 32 -21.45 -1.35 10.08
CA TRP A 32 -22.34 -0.43 9.39
C TRP A 32 -21.63 0.93 9.32
N GLU A 33 -21.29 1.37 8.11
CA GLU A 33 -20.44 2.55 7.87
C GLU A 33 -21.07 3.87 8.27
N GLY A 34 -22.36 3.86 8.63
CA GLY A 34 -23.09 5.06 9.00
C GLY A 34 -23.49 5.92 7.80
N ILE A 35 -23.90 7.14 8.09
CA ILE A 35 -24.37 8.09 7.07
C ILE A 35 -23.67 9.44 7.19
N GLN A 36 -23.61 10.16 6.07
CA GLN A 36 -23.14 11.55 6.00
C GLN A 36 -24.29 12.51 6.34
N ASN A 37 -23.95 13.75 6.69
CA ASN A 37 -24.93 14.82 6.84
C ASN A 37 -25.42 15.26 5.46
N GLY A 38 -26.72 15.43 5.27
CA GLY A 38 -27.27 15.86 4.00
C GLY A 38 -28.79 15.95 4.00
N GLN A 39 -29.37 16.05 2.80
CA GLN A 39 -30.81 16.00 2.59
C GLN A 39 -31.18 14.72 1.86
N VAL A 40 -32.26 14.07 2.30
CA VAL A 40 -32.86 12.90 1.64
C VAL A 40 -34.30 13.23 1.33
N CYS A 41 -34.74 12.86 0.13
CA CYS A 41 -36.07 13.14 -0.33
C CYS A 41 -36.88 11.85 -0.43
N ASP A 42 -38.17 11.94 -0.11
CA ASP A 42 -39.15 10.94 -0.50
C ASP A 42 -39.05 10.67 -2.02
N LYS A 43 -39.01 9.40 -2.41
CA LYS A 43 -39.01 8.99 -3.83
C LYS A 43 -40.28 9.42 -4.56
N GLU A 44 -41.42 9.46 -3.88
CA GLU A 44 -42.72 9.74 -4.48
C GLU A 44 -43.03 11.24 -4.54
N ASN A 45 -42.77 11.96 -3.44
CA ASN A 45 -43.23 13.35 -3.29
C ASN A 45 -42.12 14.40 -3.37
N GLN A 46 -40.84 14.00 -3.48
CA GLN A 46 -39.68 14.90 -3.48
C GLN A 46 -39.58 15.83 -2.26
N ASN A 47 -40.30 15.53 -1.18
CA ASN A 47 -40.16 16.25 0.09
C ASN A 47 -38.82 15.86 0.70
N CYS A 48 -37.90 16.82 0.80
CA CYS A 48 -36.55 16.60 1.29
C CYS A 48 -36.42 17.03 2.75
N GLU A 49 -35.88 16.13 3.58
CA GLU A 49 -35.61 16.38 4.98
C GLU A 49 -34.11 16.31 5.27
N GLN A 50 -33.68 17.12 6.25
CA GLN A 50 -32.29 17.15 6.64
C GLN A 50 -31.99 16.04 7.64
N VAL A 51 -30.98 15.24 7.34
CA VAL A 51 -30.55 14.09 8.14
C VAL A 51 -29.15 14.36 8.68
N GLN A 52 -28.99 14.20 9.99
CA GLN A 52 -27.69 14.35 10.63
C GLN A 52 -26.81 13.12 10.37
N SER A 53 -25.51 13.34 10.27
CA SER A 53 -24.54 12.24 10.13
C SER A 53 -24.61 11.29 11.32
N LEU A 54 -24.46 10.00 11.04
CA LEU A 54 -24.29 8.96 12.05
C LEU A 54 -22.95 8.28 11.84
N GLU A 55 -22.25 8.03 12.95
CA GLU A 55 -20.94 7.38 12.93
C GLU A 55 -21.05 5.88 12.66
N PRO A 56 -19.96 5.25 12.16
CA PRO A 56 -19.91 3.81 11.95
C PRO A 56 -20.17 3.05 13.25
N GLN A 57 -20.89 1.93 13.14
CA GLN A 57 -21.20 1.06 14.27
C GLN A 57 -20.84 -0.39 13.95
N THR A 58 -20.17 -1.06 14.89
CA THR A 58 -19.85 -2.48 14.74
C THR A 58 -21.09 -3.34 14.92
N LEU A 59 -21.35 -4.20 13.94
CA LEU A 59 -22.38 -5.23 14.03
C LEU A 59 -21.81 -6.40 14.84
N THR A 60 -22.50 -6.78 15.90
CA THR A 60 -22.06 -7.80 16.87
C THR A 60 -23.08 -8.92 17.07
N SER A 61 -24.29 -8.73 16.54
CA SER A 61 -25.42 -9.58 16.79
C SER A 61 -26.04 -10.07 15.48
N TRP A 62 -26.46 -11.34 15.48
CA TRP A 62 -27.12 -11.96 14.34
C TRP A 62 -28.21 -12.94 14.78
N LYS A 63 -29.46 -12.64 14.41
CA LYS A 63 -30.67 -13.39 14.77
C LYS A 63 -30.81 -13.63 16.27
N GLN A 64 -30.63 -12.55 17.02
CA GLN A 64 -30.73 -12.46 18.48
C GLN A 64 -29.68 -13.28 19.23
N LYS A 65 -28.57 -13.58 18.55
CA LYS A 65 -27.41 -14.26 19.12
C LYS A 65 -26.17 -13.38 19.02
N ILE A 66 -25.27 -13.57 19.98
CA ILE A 66 -23.90 -13.05 19.93
C ILE A 66 -22.94 -14.22 19.81
N TYR A 67 -21.80 -13.98 19.19
CA TYR A 67 -20.75 -14.97 19.01
C TYR A 67 -19.47 -14.49 19.68
N CYS A 68 -18.83 -15.39 20.41
CA CYS A 68 -17.58 -15.16 21.11
C CYS A 68 -16.50 -15.99 20.43
N VAL A 69 -15.41 -15.34 20.01
CA VAL A 69 -14.32 -15.96 19.27
C VAL A 69 -13.05 -15.96 20.10
N LYS A 70 -12.31 -17.06 20.02
CA LYS A 70 -10.98 -17.18 20.61
C LYS A 70 -9.94 -17.18 19.51
N TYR A 71 -8.98 -16.26 19.59
CA TYR A 71 -7.88 -16.14 18.62
C TYR A 71 -6.59 -16.72 19.18
N ASP A 72 -5.84 -17.45 18.36
CA ASP A 72 -4.46 -17.80 18.71
C ASP A 72 -3.50 -16.66 18.34
N LYS A 73 -3.27 -15.76 19.31
CA LYS A 73 -2.31 -14.66 19.19
C LYS A 73 -0.85 -15.12 19.16
N THR A 74 -0.59 -16.39 19.43
CA THR A 74 0.75 -16.98 19.46
C THR A 74 1.09 -17.80 18.22
N ALA A 75 0.12 -17.99 17.32
CA ALA A 75 0.29 -18.68 16.05
C ALA A 75 1.43 -18.04 15.25
N GLN A 76 2.30 -18.88 14.71
CA GLN A 76 3.41 -18.48 13.88
C GLN A 76 3.16 -18.97 12.45
N TRP A 77 3.42 -18.10 11.48
CA TRP A 77 3.52 -18.51 10.09
C TRP A 77 4.79 -19.36 9.92
N ARG A 78 4.64 -20.50 9.26
CA ARG A 78 5.71 -21.46 9.08
C ARG A 78 6.77 -20.86 8.15
N ASN A 79 7.99 -20.73 8.65
CA ASN A 79 9.17 -20.34 7.86
C ASN A 79 9.97 -21.60 7.52
N GLY A 80 9.74 -22.17 6.33
CA GLY A 80 10.34 -23.44 5.88
C GLY A 80 9.50 -24.69 6.21
N ASN A 81 10.17 -25.85 6.29
CA ASN A 81 9.50 -27.16 6.35
C ASN A 81 9.21 -27.69 7.77
N GLN A 82 9.50 -26.96 8.85
CA GLN A 82 9.27 -27.43 10.22
C GLN A 82 8.87 -26.28 11.15
N CYS A 83 8.01 -26.59 12.13
CA CYS A 83 7.67 -25.64 13.19
C CYS A 83 8.81 -25.50 14.20
N GLN A 84 8.92 -24.33 14.83
CA GLN A 84 9.87 -24.11 15.92
C GLN A 84 9.63 -25.08 17.09
N LYS A 85 10.65 -25.31 17.91
CA LYS A 85 10.52 -26.11 19.14
C LYS A 85 9.39 -25.53 20.01
N LEU A 86 8.55 -26.40 20.59
CA LEU A 86 7.31 -26.07 21.34
C LEU A 86 6.08 -25.73 20.50
N TYR A 87 6.20 -25.74 19.17
CA TYR A 87 5.08 -25.59 18.26
C TYR A 87 4.77 -26.92 17.55
N LYS A 88 3.50 -27.12 17.20
CA LYS A 88 3.02 -28.21 16.36
C LYS A 88 2.47 -27.64 15.04
N GLU A 89 2.59 -28.45 14.00
CA GLU A 89 2.02 -28.14 12.69
C GLU A 89 0.51 -28.33 12.74
N CYS A 90 -0.24 -27.26 12.46
CA CYS A 90 -1.70 -27.29 12.42
C CYS A 90 -2.26 -27.07 11.02
N SER A 91 -1.47 -26.47 10.14
CA SER A 91 -1.71 -26.47 8.70
C SER A 91 -0.37 -26.38 7.97
N GLN A 92 -0.41 -26.46 6.65
CA GLN A 92 0.78 -26.27 5.82
C GLN A 92 1.55 -24.97 6.15
N TYR A 93 0.83 -23.92 6.56
CA TYR A 93 1.38 -22.57 6.73
C TYR A 93 1.43 -22.11 8.18
N ILE A 94 0.85 -22.85 9.12
CA ILE A 94 0.65 -22.36 10.50
C ILE A 94 1.14 -23.37 11.52
N CYS A 95 1.95 -22.84 12.42
CA CYS A 95 2.45 -23.49 13.61
C CYS A 95 1.77 -22.89 14.83
N VAL A 96 1.20 -23.75 15.67
CA VAL A 96 0.53 -23.37 16.92
C VAL A 96 1.27 -23.98 18.10
N LYS A 97 1.28 -23.35 19.28
CA LYS A 97 1.93 -23.95 20.46
C LYS A 97 1.33 -25.33 20.74
N GLN A 98 2.16 -26.29 21.14
CA GLN A 98 1.75 -27.69 21.32
C GLN A 98 0.50 -27.86 22.22
N GLN A 99 0.37 -27.01 23.24
CA GLN A 99 -0.72 -26.99 24.22
C GLN A 99 -2.08 -26.48 23.69
N PHE A 100 -2.13 -25.77 22.57
CA PHE A 100 -3.37 -25.23 22.02
C PHE A 100 -3.96 -26.15 20.95
N GLU A 101 -5.27 -26.08 20.73
CA GLU A 101 -5.91 -26.76 19.61
C GLU A 101 -5.53 -26.12 18.28
N CYS A 102 -5.61 -26.91 17.20
CA CYS A 102 -5.41 -26.36 15.87
C CYS A 102 -6.57 -25.42 15.50
N PRO A 103 -6.33 -24.40 14.66
CA PRO A 103 -7.36 -23.46 14.30
C PRO A 103 -8.49 -24.10 13.49
N ILE A 104 -9.67 -23.50 13.59
CA ILE A 104 -10.83 -23.88 12.79
C ILE A 104 -10.55 -23.54 11.34
N THR A 105 -10.78 -24.48 10.42
CA THR A 105 -10.57 -24.32 8.98
C THR A 105 -11.86 -24.30 8.18
N ASP A 106 -12.92 -24.92 8.70
CA ASP A 106 -14.25 -24.85 8.08
C ASP A 106 -15.37 -25.02 9.11
N LEU A 107 -16.57 -24.58 8.73
CA LEU A 107 -17.84 -24.84 9.41
C LEU A 107 -18.71 -25.65 8.46
N GLN A 108 -18.85 -26.95 8.69
CA GLN A 108 -19.61 -27.83 7.79
C GLN A 108 -21.08 -27.92 8.25
N THR A 109 -22.01 -27.72 7.33
CA THR A 109 -23.44 -27.89 7.62
C THR A 109 -23.75 -29.34 7.97
N ILE A 110 -24.55 -29.54 9.01
CA ILE A 110 -25.02 -30.86 9.42
C ILE A 110 -26.51 -30.84 9.73
N HIS A 111 -27.17 -31.99 9.60
CA HIS A 111 -28.59 -32.16 9.90
C HIS A 111 -28.87 -32.58 11.36
N GLN A 112 -27.82 -32.83 12.14
CA GLN A 112 -27.89 -33.24 13.55
C GLN A 112 -27.49 -32.08 14.47
N GLN A 113 -27.44 -32.31 15.78
CA GLN A 113 -26.96 -31.34 16.75
C GLN A 113 -25.49 -30.99 16.45
N GLY A 114 -25.24 -29.72 16.08
CA GLY A 114 -23.92 -29.21 15.74
C GLY A 114 -23.19 -28.60 16.93
N ASP A 115 -21.97 -28.17 16.67
CA ASP A 115 -21.14 -27.45 17.64
C ASP A 115 -21.60 -25.98 17.75
N ILE A 116 -22.12 -25.40 16.67
CA ILE A 116 -22.57 -24.02 16.57
C ILE A 116 -23.75 -23.87 15.61
N GLN A 117 -24.61 -22.86 15.82
CA GLN A 117 -25.81 -22.64 15.02
C GLN A 117 -25.95 -21.18 14.57
N PHE A 118 -25.89 -20.99 13.25
CA PHE A 118 -26.20 -19.70 12.61
C PHE A 118 -27.61 -19.76 12.02
N GLY A 119 -28.51 -18.95 12.58
CA GLY A 119 -29.92 -18.97 12.20
C GLY A 119 -30.58 -20.32 12.44
N LYS A 120 -31.05 -20.99 11.37
CA LYS A 120 -31.68 -22.31 11.46
C LYS A 120 -30.69 -23.46 11.18
N THR A 121 -29.47 -23.14 10.77
CA THR A 121 -28.51 -24.12 10.27
C THR A 121 -27.50 -24.48 11.36
N GLN A 122 -27.34 -25.79 11.59
CA GLN A 122 -26.35 -26.35 12.52
C GLN A 122 -25.04 -26.60 11.78
N TYR A 123 -23.92 -26.31 12.44
CA TYR A 123 -22.58 -26.44 11.89
C TYR A 123 -21.68 -27.25 12.81
N LYS A 124 -20.86 -28.10 12.20
CA LYS A 124 -19.74 -28.79 12.83
C LYS A 124 -18.45 -28.02 12.59
N ILE A 125 -17.64 -27.86 13.63
CA ILE A 125 -16.33 -27.25 13.57
C ILE A 125 -15.33 -28.26 12.97
N ILE A 126 -14.68 -27.86 11.87
CA ILE A 126 -13.69 -28.69 11.17
C ILE A 126 -12.30 -28.07 11.35
N ARG A 127 -11.32 -28.92 11.68
CA ARG A 127 -9.90 -28.58 11.81
C ARG A 127 -9.11 -29.52 10.90
N ASP A 128 -8.80 -29.07 9.69
CA ASP A 128 -8.10 -29.85 8.66
C ASP A 128 -6.78 -29.19 8.26
N TYR A 129 -5.69 -29.94 8.40
CA TYR A 129 -4.33 -29.50 8.07
C TYR A 129 -4.14 -29.06 6.61
N LYS A 130 -5.03 -29.49 5.69
CA LYS A 130 -4.96 -29.16 4.26
C LYS A 130 -5.55 -27.78 3.92
N HIS A 131 -6.28 -27.18 4.85
CA HIS A 131 -7.03 -25.95 4.62
C HIS A 131 -6.45 -24.78 5.42
N THR A 132 -6.63 -23.57 4.92
CA THR A 132 -6.29 -22.35 5.65
C THR A 132 -7.33 -22.09 6.76
N PRO A 133 -6.91 -21.48 7.88
CA PRO A 133 -7.81 -21.23 9.00
C PRO A 133 -8.85 -20.15 8.67
N LEU A 134 -9.94 -20.16 9.42
CA LEU A 134 -10.90 -19.06 9.49
C LEU A 134 -10.27 -17.91 10.28
N LEU A 135 -10.49 -16.68 9.79
CA LEU A 135 -9.87 -15.48 10.35
C LEU A 135 -10.89 -14.56 11.02
N TYR A 136 -12.07 -14.35 10.43
CA TYR A 136 -13.11 -13.49 10.99
C TYR A 136 -14.46 -13.74 10.30
N PHE A 137 -15.52 -13.14 10.87
CA PHE A 137 -16.86 -13.10 10.29
C PHE A 137 -17.09 -11.77 9.61
N ASN A 138 -17.92 -11.76 8.56
CA ASN A 138 -18.35 -10.54 7.91
C ASN A 138 -19.84 -10.59 7.57
N ILE A 139 -20.53 -9.45 7.71
CA ILE A 139 -21.91 -9.23 7.31
C ILE A 139 -21.84 -8.38 6.06
N SER A 140 -22.34 -8.90 4.95
CA SER A 140 -22.29 -8.24 3.66
C SER A 140 -23.54 -8.52 2.85
N SER A 141 -23.95 -7.62 1.97
CA SER A 141 -25.16 -7.76 1.13
C SER A 141 -25.09 -8.94 0.16
N SER A 142 -23.88 -9.30 -0.26
CA SER A 142 -23.54 -10.54 -0.97
C SER A 142 -22.08 -10.89 -0.70
N SER A 143 -21.19 -10.90 -1.68
CA SER A 143 -19.79 -11.29 -1.55
C SER A 143 -18.89 -10.13 -1.11
N THR A 144 -18.07 -10.33 -0.07
CA THR A 144 -17.18 -9.27 0.42
C THR A 144 -16.20 -8.83 -0.69
N CYS A 145 -16.01 -7.53 -0.92
CA CYS A 145 -15.06 -7.04 -1.94
C CYS A 145 -13.61 -7.00 -1.43
N LEU A 146 -12.63 -7.21 -2.30
CA LEU A 146 -11.20 -7.03 -1.94
C LEU A 146 -10.88 -5.59 -1.56
N ASN A 147 -11.48 -4.62 -2.26
CA ASN A 147 -11.36 -3.22 -1.96
C ASN A 147 -12.36 -2.83 -0.86
N PHE A 148 -11.86 -2.43 0.30
CA PHE A 148 -12.70 -2.07 1.46
C PHE A 148 -13.60 -0.84 1.23
N LEU A 149 -13.27 0.00 0.23
CA LEU A 149 -14.11 1.14 -0.16
C LEU A 149 -15.32 0.74 -1.00
N GLN A 150 -15.31 -0.48 -1.53
CA GLN A 150 -16.43 -1.04 -2.28
C GLN A 150 -17.12 -2.10 -1.43
N GLN A 151 -18.44 -2.11 -1.49
CA GLN A 151 -19.25 -3.11 -0.80
C GLN A 151 -20.04 -3.89 -1.85
N PRO A 152 -20.32 -5.18 -1.61
CA PRO A 152 -21.19 -5.94 -2.50
C PRO A 152 -22.51 -5.21 -2.75
N GLN A 153 -23.08 -5.44 -3.92
CA GLN A 153 -24.33 -4.80 -4.30
C GLN A 153 -25.52 -5.53 -3.69
N PHE A 154 -26.53 -4.79 -3.25
CA PHE A 154 -27.85 -5.33 -2.94
C PHE A 154 -28.54 -5.89 -4.18
N LYS A 155 -29.47 -6.84 -3.99
CA LYS A 155 -30.26 -7.40 -5.09
C LYS A 155 -31.14 -6.35 -5.76
N SER A 156 -31.67 -5.40 -4.98
CA SER A 156 -32.46 -4.29 -5.52
C SER A 156 -31.63 -3.27 -6.29
N GLN A 157 -30.31 -3.25 -6.10
CA GLN A 157 -29.40 -2.19 -6.54
C GLN A 157 -29.74 -0.80 -5.99
N GLN A 158 -30.59 -0.74 -4.97
CA GLN A 158 -30.96 0.49 -4.26
C GLN A 158 -30.16 0.56 -2.96
N PHE A 159 -29.75 1.77 -2.61
CA PHE A 159 -29.05 2.06 -1.37
C PHE A 159 -29.51 3.40 -0.83
N TYR A 160 -29.32 3.60 0.47
CA TYR A 160 -29.67 4.85 1.11
C TYR A 160 -28.71 5.96 0.64
N PRO A 161 -29.20 7.12 0.14
CA PRO A 161 -28.35 8.11 -0.55
C PRO A 161 -27.24 8.73 0.31
N LEU A 162 -27.44 8.79 1.62
CA LEU A 162 -26.45 9.36 2.54
C LEU A 162 -25.50 8.32 3.14
N SER A 163 -25.57 7.05 2.72
CA SER A 163 -24.63 6.01 3.18
C SER A 163 -23.20 6.46 2.92
N ARG A 164 -22.31 6.36 3.94
CA ARG A 164 -20.90 6.76 3.77
C ARG A 164 -20.20 5.91 2.72
N ILE A 165 -20.52 4.63 2.69
CA ILE A 165 -20.07 3.67 1.69
C ILE A 165 -21.30 2.95 1.16
N PRO A 166 -21.82 3.34 -0.01
CA PRO A 166 -22.96 2.66 -0.62
C PRO A 166 -22.58 1.29 -1.16
N GLU A 167 -23.54 0.37 -1.19
CA GLU A 167 -23.48 -0.98 -1.73
C GLU A 167 -23.42 -0.98 -3.27
N MET A 168 -22.33 -0.46 -3.85
CA MET A 168 -22.18 -0.25 -5.30
C MET A 168 -21.64 -1.45 -6.09
N GLY A 169 -21.32 -2.56 -5.43
CA GLY A 169 -20.66 -3.72 -6.03
C GLY A 169 -19.14 -3.61 -6.01
N CYS A 170 -18.47 -4.71 -6.33
CA CYS A 170 -17.01 -4.75 -6.37
C CYS A 170 -16.46 -4.17 -7.68
N ASP A 171 -15.25 -3.61 -7.62
CA ASP A 171 -14.53 -3.12 -8.78
C ASP A 171 -13.77 -4.27 -9.48
N GLU A 172 -12.78 -3.92 -10.30
CA GLU A 172 -11.92 -4.90 -10.99
C GLU A 172 -11.04 -5.75 -10.06
N TYR A 173 -10.92 -5.40 -8.78
CA TYR A 173 -10.28 -6.27 -7.80
C TYR A 173 -11.24 -7.36 -7.30
N GLY A 174 -12.47 -7.41 -7.78
CA GLY A 174 -13.39 -8.53 -7.54
C GLY A 174 -13.74 -8.73 -6.06
N ASP A 175 -14.27 -9.92 -5.79
CA ASP A 175 -14.77 -10.31 -4.48
C ASP A 175 -13.97 -11.47 -3.85
N TYR A 176 -14.29 -11.77 -2.60
CA TYR A 176 -13.68 -12.82 -1.81
C TYR A 176 -14.39 -14.19 -2.00
N ASN A 177 -15.18 -14.43 -3.06
CA ASN A 177 -15.99 -15.66 -3.21
C ASN A 177 -15.22 -16.97 -3.01
N ASN A 178 -13.95 -17.01 -3.40
CA ASN A 178 -13.11 -18.21 -3.27
C ASN A 178 -12.66 -18.49 -1.83
N ILE A 179 -12.75 -17.51 -0.93
CA ILE A 179 -12.33 -17.61 0.47
C ILE A 179 -13.42 -17.25 1.48
N THR A 180 -14.59 -16.82 1.03
CA THR A 180 -15.77 -16.62 1.87
C THR A 180 -16.67 -17.86 1.83
N LYS A 181 -17.40 -18.08 2.92
CA LYS A 181 -18.50 -19.04 2.97
C LYS A 181 -19.69 -18.38 3.63
N SER A 182 -20.82 -18.34 2.91
CA SER A 182 -22.08 -17.86 3.46
C SER A 182 -22.62 -18.87 4.48
N LEU A 183 -22.94 -18.38 5.68
CA LEU A 183 -23.45 -19.17 6.79
C LEU A 183 -24.96 -19.05 6.94
N ASP A 184 -25.49 -17.85 6.70
CA ASP A 184 -26.92 -17.54 6.87
C ASP A 184 -27.26 -16.20 6.19
N SER A 185 -28.56 -15.92 6.00
CA SER A 185 -29.04 -14.61 5.53
C SER A 185 -30.17 -14.05 6.38
N ALA A 186 -30.28 -12.73 6.41
CA ALA A 186 -31.29 -11.98 7.15
C ALA A 186 -31.65 -10.68 6.43
N LEU A 187 -32.86 -10.16 6.63
CA LEU A 187 -33.28 -8.88 6.06
C LEU A 187 -32.46 -7.74 6.66
N VAL A 188 -32.08 -6.77 5.82
CA VAL A 188 -31.26 -5.61 6.24
C VAL A 188 -31.88 -4.89 7.43
N LYS A 189 -33.19 -4.60 7.38
CA LYS A 189 -33.92 -3.93 8.46
C LYS A 189 -33.81 -4.66 9.80
N ASP A 190 -33.91 -5.99 9.78
CA ASP A 190 -33.85 -6.81 10.98
C ASP A 190 -32.44 -6.78 11.58
N VAL A 191 -31.41 -6.92 10.74
CA VAL A 191 -30.00 -6.88 11.17
C VAL A 191 -29.65 -5.52 11.78
N LEU A 192 -30.03 -4.42 11.13
CA LEU A 192 -29.75 -3.08 11.63
C LEU A 192 -30.51 -2.80 12.93
N LYS A 193 -31.78 -3.20 13.02
CA LYS A 193 -32.59 -3.05 14.24
C LYS A 193 -32.00 -3.84 15.41
N GLU A 194 -31.60 -5.09 15.17
CA GLU A 194 -30.98 -5.95 16.20
C GLU A 194 -29.65 -5.37 16.72
N ASN A 195 -28.87 -4.75 15.83
CA ASN A 195 -27.61 -4.09 16.17
C ASN A 195 -27.79 -2.65 16.68
N LYS A 196 -29.02 -2.26 17.04
CA LYS A 196 -29.36 -0.95 17.64
C LYS A 196 -29.00 0.26 16.77
N ILE A 197 -28.99 0.07 15.45
CA ILE A 197 -28.87 1.20 14.52
C ILE A 197 -30.15 2.05 14.65
N PRO A 198 -30.05 3.38 14.85
CA PRO A 198 -31.21 4.24 15.07
C PRO A 198 -31.94 4.51 13.75
N LEU A 199 -32.75 3.54 13.30
CA LEU A 199 -33.50 3.61 12.04
C LEU A 199 -34.48 4.80 12.00
N ASP A 200 -34.95 5.26 13.16
CA ASP A 200 -35.79 6.46 13.33
C ASP A 200 -35.08 7.75 12.88
N LYS A 201 -33.74 7.76 12.90
CA LYS A 201 -32.93 8.88 12.41
C LYS A 201 -32.61 8.79 10.92
N LEU A 202 -32.92 7.65 10.27
CA LEU A 202 -32.71 7.44 8.85
C LEU A 202 -34.01 7.80 8.11
N ILE A 203 -34.25 9.09 7.93
CA ILE A 203 -35.47 9.61 7.29
C ILE A 203 -35.58 9.03 5.88
N HIS A 204 -36.78 8.59 5.48
CA HIS A 204 -37.06 7.91 4.21
C HIS A 204 -36.32 6.58 3.99
N PHE A 205 -35.66 6.00 4.99
CA PHE A 205 -34.88 4.77 4.80
C PHE A 205 -35.69 3.60 4.22
N ASP A 206 -36.94 3.45 4.65
CA ASP A 206 -37.85 2.41 4.16
C ASP A 206 -38.15 2.57 2.65
N ASP A 207 -38.07 3.78 2.09
CA ASP A 207 -38.30 4.04 0.66
C ASP A 207 -37.11 3.54 -0.20
N TYR A 208 -35.94 3.41 0.41
CA TYR A 208 -34.71 2.93 -0.23
C TYR A 208 -34.42 1.45 0.04
N LEU A 209 -35.17 0.82 0.94
CA LEU A 209 -34.98 -0.58 1.29
C LEU A 209 -36.04 -1.46 0.64
N GLN A 210 -35.62 -2.40 -0.20
CA GLN A 210 -36.55 -3.38 -0.76
C GLN A 210 -36.64 -4.61 0.15
N ASN A 211 -37.81 -5.25 0.19
CA ASN A 211 -38.03 -6.50 0.94
C ASN A 211 -37.17 -7.67 0.44
N SER A 212 -36.55 -7.54 -0.74
CA SER A 212 -35.60 -8.50 -1.30
C SER A 212 -34.17 -8.34 -0.78
N ASP A 213 -33.85 -7.22 -0.13
CA ASP A 213 -32.50 -6.91 0.30
C ASP A 213 -32.16 -7.61 1.61
N GLN A 214 -31.10 -8.40 1.55
CA GLN A 214 -30.65 -9.24 2.63
C GLN A 214 -29.16 -9.01 2.84
N TYR A 215 -28.75 -9.01 4.10
CA TYR A 215 -27.38 -9.28 4.45
C TYR A 215 -27.16 -10.79 4.54
N GLN A 216 -25.93 -11.20 4.30
CA GLN A 216 -25.40 -12.54 4.50
C GLN A 216 -24.36 -12.47 5.61
N LEU A 217 -24.48 -13.36 6.58
CA LEU A 217 -23.40 -13.64 7.51
C LEU A 217 -22.44 -14.62 6.84
N GLN A 218 -21.19 -14.22 6.71
CA GLN A 218 -20.14 -14.98 6.06
C GLN A 218 -18.98 -15.21 7.02
N VAL A 219 -18.22 -16.26 6.77
CA VAL A 219 -16.92 -16.47 7.39
C VAL A 219 -15.82 -16.44 6.33
N LEU A 220 -14.70 -15.82 6.67
CA LEU A 220 -13.57 -15.63 5.77
C LEU A 220 -12.40 -16.54 6.19
N ARG A 221 -11.90 -17.30 5.21
CA ARG A 221 -10.68 -18.10 5.34
C ARG A 221 -9.45 -17.27 4.97
N GLY A 222 -8.30 -17.67 5.51
CA GLY A 222 -7.02 -17.17 5.04
C GLY A 222 -6.76 -17.54 3.58
N ILE A 223 -5.95 -16.74 2.90
CA ILE A 223 -5.58 -16.96 1.50
C ILE A 223 -4.65 -18.18 1.41
N LYS A 224 -5.00 -19.13 0.54
CA LYS A 224 -4.15 -20.29 0.26
C LYS A 224 -3.08 -19.89 -0.78
N LEU A 225 -1.81 -20.03 -0.41
CA LEU A 225 -0.71 -19.96 -1.35
C LEU A 225 -0.58 -21.27 -2.13
N ASN A 226 -0.09 -21.21 -3.36
CA ASN A 226 0.27 -22.40 -4.13
C ASN A 226 1.51 -23.08 -3.55
N GLN A 227 1.58 -24.41 -3.69
CA GLN A 227 2.58 -25.24 -3.01
C GLN A 227 3.96 -25.28 -3.69
N ILE A 228 4.18 -24.42 -4.69
CA ILE A 228 5.45 -24.30 -5.39
C ILE A 228 6.49 -23.76 -4.40
N ASP A 229 7.67 -24.37 -4.33
CA ASP A 229 8.68 -24.03 -3.32
C ASP A 229 9.09 -22.55 -3.36
N GLN A 230 9.05 -21.93 -4.54
CA GLN A 230 9.25 -20.49 -4.73
C GLN A 230 8.20 -19.67 -3.96
N CYS A 231 6.94 -20.08 -3.93
CA CYS A 231 5.86 -19.43 -3.19
C CYS A 231 5.97 -19.59 -1.66
N LYS A 232 6.67 -20.63 -1.18
CA LYS A 232 6.86 -20.87 0.26
C LYS A 232 7.92 -19.97 0.89
N ASN A 233 8.90 -19.53 0.09
CA ASN A 233 9.98 -18.65 0.54
C ASN A 233 9.61 -17.16 0.43
N LEU A 234 8.43 -16.84 -0.10
CA LEU A 234 7.97 -15.48 -0.28
C LEU A 234 7.46 -14.91 1.04
N ASN A 235 8.23 -13.97 1.60
CA ASN A 235 7.83 -13.23 2.80
C ASN A 235 6.69 -12.26 2.47
N SER A 236 5.57 -12.31 3.19
CA SER A 236 4.47 -11.35 3.06
C SER A 236 4.89 -9.90 3.35
N ASP A 237 5.98 -9.70 4.09
CA ASP A 237 6.57 -8.36 4.29
C ASP A 237 6.99 -7.71 2.98
N ILE A 238 7.27 -8.50 1.94
CA ILE A 238 7.59 -8.00 0.60
C ILE A 238 6.48 -7.06 0.12
N PHE A 239 5.19 -7.36 0.38
CA PHE A 239 4.10 -6.48 -0.08
C PHE A 239 4.09 -5.13 0.67
N ASN A 240 4.30 -5.15 1.99
CA ASN A 240 4.35 -3.94 2.81
C ASN A 240 5.58 -3.08 2.47
N ASP A 241 6.73 -3.72 2.33
CA ASP A 241 7.99 -3.08 1.94
C ASP A 241 7.92 -2.53 0.53
N SER A 242 7.30 -3.25 -0.40
CA SER A 242 7.09 -2.81 -1.79
C SER A 242 6.24 -1.56 -1.85
N SER A 243 5.12 -1.54 -1.14
CA SER A 243 4.24 -0.37 -1.08
C SER A 243 4.97 0.86 -0.52
N LYS A 244 5.67 0.72 0.61
CA LYS A 244 6.44 1.82 1.24
C LYS A 244 7.58 2.31 0.35
N LYS A 245 8.35 1.41 -0.25
CA LYS A 245 9.49 1.76 -1.12
C LYS A 245 9.02 2.40 -2.41
N SER A 246 7.99 1.85 -3.04
CA SER A 246 7.36 2.44 -4.24
C SER A 246 6.88 3.87 -3.95
N PHE A 247 6.16 4.09 -2.85
CA PHE A 247 5.73 5.43 -2.44
C PHE A 247 6.90 6.39 -2.18
N ARG A 248 7.96 5.91 -1.49
CA ARG A 248 9.17 6.70 -1.24
C ARG A 248 9.86 7.10 -2.55
N ILE A 249 10.01 6.17 -3.48
CA ILE A 249 10.64 6.43 -4.79
C ILE A 249 9.81 7.42 -5.60
N THR A 250 8.49 7.28 -5.65
CA THR A 250 7.61 8.24 -6.33
C THR A 250 7.71 9.64 -5.73
N LYS A 251 7.79 9.74 -4.40
CA LYS A 251 8.00 11.02 -3.70
C LYS A 251 9.36 11.63 -4.01
N ILE A 252 10.42 10.82 -4.03
CA ILE A 252 11.78 11.22 -4.39
C ILE A 252 11.80 11.70 -5.84
N MET A 253 11.23 10.95 -6.79
CA MET A 253 11.15 11.32 -8.20
C MET A 253 10.44 12.66 -8.40
N ARG A 254 9.25 12.82 -7.81
CA ARG A 254 8.46 14.05 -7.96
C ARG A 254 9.20 15.27 -7.41
N ARG A 255 9.95 15.09 -6.32
CA ARG A 255 10.74 16.17 -5.71
C ARG A 255 12.05 16.44 -6.46
N ASN A 256 12.67 15.43 -7.06
CA ASN A 256 14.03 15.50 -7.57
C ASN A 256 14.14 15.71 -9.08
N ASN A 257 13.11 15.39 -9.87
CA ASN A 257 13.14 15.64 -11.32
C ASN A 257 13.28 17.13 -11.64
N LEU A 258 12.66 18.01 -10.84
CA LEU A 258 12.73 19.46 -11.05
C LEU A 258 14.16 20.03 -10.86
N PRO A 259 14.87 19.80 -9.73
CA PRO A 259 16.24 20.28 -9.57
C PRO A 259 17.23 19.63 -10.54
N LEU A 260 16.99 18.39 -11.00
CA LEU A 260 17.86 17.72 -11.99
C LEU A 260 17.71 18.37 -13.37
N ILE A 261 16.48 18.69 -13.80
CA ILE A 261 16.22 19.45 -15.02
C ILE A 261 16.82 20.86 -14.93
N ILE A 262 16.62 21.56 -13.80
CA ILE A 262 17.19 22.89 -13.57
C ILE A 262 18.73 22.82 -13.57
N GLY A 263 19.33 21.79 -12.97
CA GLY A 263 20.77 21.55 -12.98
C GLY A 263 21.32 21.38 -14.39
N CYS A 264 20.68 20.56 -15.22
CA CYS A 264 21.07 20.40 -16.62
C CYS A 264 20.94 21.70 -17.43
N ILE A 265 19.83 22.43 -17.28
CA ILE A 265 19.61 23.70 -18.00
C ILE A 265 20.65 24.75 -17.56
N THR A 266 20.91 24.86 -16.26
CA THR A 266 21.91 25.80 -15.74
C THR A 266 23.30 25.46 -16.27
N LEU A 267 23.72 24.18 -16.28
CA LEU A 267 25.01 23.78 -16.85
C LEU A 267 25.16 24.12 -18.34
N ILE A 268 24.10 23.96 -19.15
CA ILE A 268 24.10 24.33 -20.58
C ILE A 268 24.23 25.85 -20.73
N LEU A 269 23.39 26.62 -20.05
CA LEU A 269 23.42 28.08 -20.09
C LEU A 269 24.77 28.63 -19.63
N PHE A 270 25.33 28.07 -18.56
CA PHE A 270 26.65 28.47 -18.05
C PHE A 270 27.76 28.14 -19.05
N SER A 271 27.75 26.95 -19.65
CA SER A 271 28.75 26.57 -20.66
C SER A 271 28.76 27.55 -21.84
N ILE A 272 27.58 27.95 -22.34
CA ILE A 272 27.42 28.96 -23.39
C ILE A 272 27.98 30.32 -22.96
N LEU A 273 27.69 30.75 -21.73
CA LEU A 273 28.21 32.01 -21.19
C LEU A 273 29.73 31.99 -21.10
N THR A 274 30.36 30.92 -20.59
CA THR A 274 31.82 30.80 -20.53
C THR A 274 32.47 30.90 -21.90
N ILE A 275 31.93 30.24 -22.93
CA ILE A 275 32.46 30.31 -24.30
C ILE A 275 32.36 31.75 -24.83
N LYS A 276 31.21 32.41 -24.63
CA LYS A 276 30.98 33.78 -25.10
C LYS A 276 31.89 34.80 -24.40
N PHE A 277 32.13 34.64 -23.10
CA PHE A 277 33.03 35.51 -22.33
C PHE A 277 34.51 35.27 -22.65
N HIS A 278 34.92 34.04 -22.94
CA HIS A 278 36.31 33.74 -23.28
C HIS A 278 36.75 34.39 -24.60
N ASN A 279 35.82 34.59 -25.55
CA ASN A 279 36.09 35.26 -26.81
C ASN A 279 36.22 36.79 -26.70
N ASN A 280 35.85 37.41 -25.58
CA ASN A 280 35.87 38.86 -25.44
C ASN A 280 37.11 39.36 -24.68
N LYS A 281 38.10 39.88 -25.40
CA LYS A 281 39.42 40.32 -24.90
C LYS A 281 39.37 41.41 -23.81
N TYR A 282 38.30 42.20 -23.73
CA TYR A 282 38.22 43.41 -22.90
C TYR A 282 37.89 43.20 -21.41
N LEU A 283 37.57 41.98 -20.97
CA LEU A 283 37.09 41.70 -19.60
C LEU A 283 38.05 40.82 -18.77
N SER A 284 39.35 40.78 -19.08
CA SER A 284 40.28 39.75 -18.58
C SER A 284 40.37 39.61 -17.04
N PHE A 285 40.32 40.71 -16.28
CA PHE A 285 40.50 40.67 -14.82
C PHE A 285 39.22 40.37 -14.05
N ILE A 286 38.10 41.01 -14.42
CA ILE A 286 36.77 40.73 -13.87
C ILE A 286 36.35 39.30 -14.24
N ASN A 287 36.72 38.83 -15.44
CA ASN A 287 36.49 37.46 -15.88
C ASN A 287 37.18 36.44 -14.97
N LYS A 288 38.42 36.64 -14.50
CA LYS A 288 39.12 35.62 -13.71
C LYS A 288 38.39 35.30 -12.39
N ARG A 289 37.91 36.31 -11.67
CA ARG A 289 37.17 36.09 -10.39
C ARG A 289 35.77 35.54 -10.62
N ILE A 290 35.05 36.04 -11.62
CA ILE A 290 33.72 35.55 -11.96
C ILE A 290 33.78 34.10 -12.44
N THR A 291 34.76 33.73 -13.28
CA THR A 291 34.96 32.35 -13.75
C THR A 291 35.26 31.39 -12.61
N ILE A 292 36.06 31.78 -11.61
CA ILE A 292 36.32 30.94 -10.43
C ILE A 292 35.04 30.71 -9.61
N ILE A 293 34.27 31.77 -9.32
CA ILE A 293 33.01 31.67 -8.57
C ILE A 293 32.00 30.80 -9.33
N VAL A 294 31.85 31.01 -10.64
CA VAL A 294 30.94 30.23 -11.49
C VAL A 294 31.35 28.76 -11.52
N ASN A 295 32.64 28.46 -11.68
CA ASN A 295 33.11 27.07 -11.68
C ASN A 295 32.96 26.39 -10.31
N LEU A 296 33.08 27.12 -9.20
CA LEU A 296 32.78 26.58 -7.86
C LEU A 296 31.28 26.28 -7.71
N CYS A 297 30.41 27.18 -8.18
CA CYS A 297 28.96 26.94 -8.17
C CYS A 297 28.56 25.74 -9.03
N THR A 298 29.12 25.59 -10.24
CA THR A 298 28.84 24.43 -11.10
C THR A 298 29.36 23.14 -10.48
N LEU A 299 30.54 23.15 -9.85
CA LEU A 299 31.07 22.00 -9.10
C LEU A 299 30.12 21.58 -7.97
N ILE A 300 29.60 22.53 -7.18
CA ILE A 300 28.66 22.24 -6.10
C ILE A 300 27.37 21.63 -6.65
N ILE A 301 26.76 22.23 -7.68
CA ILE A 301 25.54 21.71 -8.32
C ILE A 301 25.77 20.28 -8.84
N MET A 302 26.95 20.01 -9.40
CA MET A 302 27.32 18.70 -9.93
C MET A 302 27.51 17.65 -8.84
N ILE A 303 28.22 17.96 -7.76
CA ILE A 303 28.36 17.07 -6.61
C ILE A 303 26.98 16.74 -6.04
N VAL A 304 26.12 17.75 -5.87
CA VAL A 304 24.76 17.58 -5.39
C VAL A 304 23.95 16.69 -6.34
N THR A 305 24.04 16.91 -7.65
CA THR A 305 23.35 16.09 -8.66
C THR A 305 23.85 14.65 -8.64
N LEU A 306 25.16 14.43 -8.51
CA LEU A 306 25.78 13.11 -8.44
C LEU A 306 25.36 12.35 -7.18
N ILE A 307 25.35 13.02 -6.02
CA ILE A 307 24.86 12.43 -4.77
C ILE A 307 23.38 12.04 -4.93
N TYR A 308 22.54 12.93 -5.45
CA TYR A 308 21.12 12.63 -5.60
C TYR A 308 20.84 11.52 -6.60
N THR A 309 21.51 11.52 -7.75
CA THR A 309 21.37 10.46 -8.76
C THR A 309 21.90 9.13 -8.24
N SER A 310 22.99 9.12 -7.46
CA SER A 310 23.50 7.90 -6.82
C SER A 310 22.52 7.33 -5.79
N LEU A 311 21.91 8.16 -4.94
CA LEU A 311 20.89 7.73 -3.98
C LEU A 311 19.65 7.18 -4.68
N PHE A 312 19.24 7.82 -5.77
CA PHE A 312 18.13 7.32 -6.59
C PHE A 312 18.46 5.98 -7.24
N LEU A 313 19.62 5.86 -7.88
CA LEU A 313 20.06 4.60 -8.51
C LEU A 313 20.19 3.50 -7.46
N TYR A 314 20.64 3.82 -6.24
CA TYR A 314 20.65 2.88 -5.13
C TYR A 314 19.22 2.41 -4.77
N ASP A 315 18.28 3.32 -4.55
CA ASP A 315 16.89 2.96 -4.19
C ASP A 315 16.19 2.14 -5.31
N VAL A 316 16.62 2.28 -6.55
CA VAL A 316 16.05 1.59 -7.72
C VAL A 316 16.73 0.27 -8.03
N LEU A 317 18.07 0.25 -8.13
CA LEU A 317 18.89 -0.87 -8.63
C LEU A 317 19.51 -1.73 -7.52
N ALA A 318 19.56 -1.27 -6.27
CA ALA A 318 20.20 -2.06 -5.22
C ALA A 318 19.51 -3.42 -5.06
N SER A 319 20.20 -4.36 -4.42
CA SER A 319 19.69 -5.70 -4.09
C SER A 319 18.49 -5.72 -3.15
N ASN A 320 17.91 -4.56 -2.81
CA ASN A 320 16.70 -4.35 -2.02
C ASN A 320 15.80 -3.25 -2.67
N GLY A 321 16.14 -2.84 -3.89
CA GLY A 321 15.51 -1.76 -4.63
C GLY A 321 14.25 -2.20 -5.38
N LEU A 322 13.66 -1.26 -6.10
CA LEU A 322 12.40 -1.48 -6.84
C LEU A 322 12.53 -2.59 -7.89
N GLN A 323 13.71 -2.77 -8.50
CA GLN A 323 13.95 -3.83 -9.47
C GLN A 323 13.79 -5.22 -8.85
N GLN A 324 14.43 -5.49 -7.71
CA GLN A 324 14.31 -6.78 -7.04
C GLN A 324 12.87 -7.04 -6.56
N ILE A 325 12.16 -5.99 -6.12
CA ILE A 325 10.74 -6.08 -5.80
C ILE A 325 9.94 -6.48 -7.04
N ASN A 326 10.23 -5.86 -8.18
CA ASN A 326 9.59 -6.18 -9.44
C ASN A 326 9.84 -7.64 -9.82
N ASP A 327 11.09 -8.11 -9.72
CA ASP A 327 11.47 -9.49 -10.02
C ASP A 327 10.78 -10.48 -9.07
N ASN A 328 10.66 -10.14 -7.78
CA ASN A 328 9.95 -10.96 -6.80
C ASN A 328 8.44 -11.00 -7.07
N LEU A 329 7.83 -9.87 -7.46
CA LEU A 329 6.42 -9.79 -7.83
C LEU A 329 6.15 -10.53 -9.14
N ASP A 330 7.03 -10.42 -10.12
CA ASP A 330 6.94 -11.16 -11.39
C ASP A 330 7.06 -12.66 -11.14
N ALA A 331 8.01 -13.09 -10.29
CA ALA A 331 8.08 -14.46 -9.82
C ALA A 331 6.79 -14.88 -9.07
N PHE A 332 6.18 -13.98 -8.30
CA PHE A 332 4.93 -14.27 -7.59
C PHE A 332 3.75 -14.48 -8.54
N ILE A 333 3.64 -13.62 -9.56
CA ILE A 333 2.55 -13.63 -10.55
C ILE A 333 2.75 -14.79 -11.53
N SER A 334 3.95 -14.95 -12.09
CA SER A 334 4.28 -16.02 -13.06
C SER A 334 4.11 -17.42 -12.49
N ASN A 335 4.47 -17.63 -11.22
CA ASN A 335 4.25 -18.90 -10.53
C ASN A 335 2.83 -19.07 -10.00
N GLN A 336 1.94 -18.09 -10.25
CA GLN A 336 0.56 -18.09 -9.79
C GLN A 336 0.47 -18.38 -8.28
N CYS A 337 1.30 -17.72 -7.45
CA CYS A 337 1.38 -18.07 -6.03
C CYS A 337 0.06 -17.88 -5.25
N ILE A 338 -0.86 -17.08 -5.78
CA ILE A 338 -2.23 -16.89 -5.26
C ILE A 338 -3.23 -17.16 -6.39
N ASN A 339 -4.30 -17.89 -6.08
CA ASN A 339 -5.40 -18.17 -7.01
C ASN A 339 -6.65 -17.33 -6.69
N ILE A 340 -6.44 -16.03 -6.51
CA ILE A 340 -7.51 -15.04 -6.31
C ILE A 340 -7.27 -13.95 -7.34
N GLU A 341 -8.12 -13.92 -8.35
CA GLU A 341 -8.01 -13.04 -9.52
C GLU A 341 -7.79 -11.58 -9.13
N GLY A 342 -8.61 -11.08 -8.22
CA GLY A 342 -8.50 -9.71 -7.74
C GLY A 342 -7.15 -9.34 -7.10
N ILE A 343 -6.54 -10.29 -6.37
CA ILE A 343 -5.21 -10.09 -5.79
C ILE A 343 -4.17 -10.11 -6.92
N LEU A 344 -4.30 -11.01 -7.90
CA LEU A 344 -3.41 -11.03 -9.06
C LEU A 344 -3.48 -9.73 -9.86
N ILE A 345 -4.67 -9.17 -10.06
CA ILE A 345 -4.86 -7.87 -10.73
C ILE A 345 -4.19 -6.74 -9.92
N ALA A 346 -4.38 -6.73 -8.59
CA ALA A 346 -3.72 -5.74 -7.73
C ALA A 346 -2.19 -5.85 -7.78
N LEU A 347 -1.65 -7.07 -7.75
CA LEU A 347 -0.22 -7.32 -7.85
C LEU A 347 0.34 -6.94 -9.22
N ASP A 348 -0.37 -7.28 -10.30
CA ASP A 348 0.03 -6.91 -11.66
C ASP A 348 0.07 -5.40 -11.85
N ARG A 349 -0.88 -4.65 -11.27
CA ARG A 349 -0.82 -3.18 -11.28
C ARG A 349 0.38 -2.61 -10.55
N ILE A 350 0.71 -3.17 -9.39
CA ILE A 350 1.92 -2.76 -8.64
C ILE A 350 3.16 -3.09 -9.48
N HIS A 351 3.20 -4.26 -10.11
CA HIS A 351 4.27 -4.69 -11.00
C HIS A 351 4.42 -3.75 -12.21
N GLN A 352 3.35 -3.52 -12.99
CA GLN A 352 3.36 -2.61 -14.15
C GLN A 352 3.74 -1.18 -13.77
N TYR A 353 3.25 -0.68 -12.63
CA TYR A 353 3.64 0.63 -12.10
C TYR A 353 5.14 0.69 -11.79
N SER A 354 5.66 -0.31 -11.07
CA SER A 354 7.08 -0.40 -10.71
C SER A 354 7.96 -0.48 -11.95
N PHE A 355 7.60 -1.37 -12.90
CA PHE A 355 8.29 -1.54 -14.17
C PHE A 355 8.31 -0.24 -14.99
N LYS A 356 7.18 0.45 -15.13
CA LYS A 356 7.09 1.70 -15.88
C LYS A 356 7.96 2.80 -15.26
N ILE A 357 7.95 2.91 -13.94
CA ILE A 357 8.77 3.88 -13.20
C ILE A 357 10.26 3.62 -13.43
N TYR A 358 10.67 2.36 -13.32
CA TYR A 358 12.04 1.93 -13.54
C TYR A 358 12.47 2.17 -15.00
N ASN A 359 11.79 1.55 -15.97
CA ASN A 359 12.24 1.51 -17.35
C ASN A 359 12.23 2.89 -18.04
N SER A 360 11.21 3.72 -17.75
CA SER A 360 11.07 5.04 -18.38
C SER A 360 12.10 6.05 -17.86
N ASN A 361 12.47 5.98 -16.58
CA ASN A 361 13.30 7.02 -15.95
C ASN A 361 14.76 6.60 -15.71
N LEU A 362 15.04 5.30 -15.64
CA LEU A 362 16.39 4.81 -15.38
C LEU A 362 17.36 5.26 -16.46
N SER A 363 16.98 5.16 -17.74
CA SER A 363 17.85 5.55 -18.86
C SER A 363 18.28 7.02 -18.78
N LEU A 364 17.32 7.92 -18.50
CA LEU A 364 17.57 9.36 -18.38
C LEU A 364 18.45 9.67 -17.17
N ILE A 365 18.15 9.07 -16.01
CA ILE A 365 18.90 9.32 -14.77
C ILE A 365 20.31 8.73 -14.85
N TYR A 366 20.46 7.55 -15.45
CA TYR A 366 21.74 6.94 -15.72
C TYR A 366 22.57 7.77 -16.70
N ALA A 367 21.96 8.25 -17.79
CA ALA A 367 22.62 9.16 -18.73
C ALA A 367 23.06 10.46 -18.05
N ALA A 368 22.22 11.04 -17.17
CA ALA A 368 22.58 12.21 -16.39
C ALA A 368 23.76 11.92 -15.44
N PHE A 369 23.76 10.79 -14.74
CA PHE A 369 24.84 10.38 -13.86
C PHE A 369 26.17 10.20 -14.61
N VAL A 370 26.17 9.44 -15.72
CA VAL A 370 27.36 9.23 -16.57
C VAL A 370 27.82 10.54 -17.19
N GLY A 371 26.88 11.36 -17.69
CA GLY A 371 27.17 12.69 -18.22
C GLY A 371 27.80 13.61 -17.18
N SER A 372 27.32 13.55 -15.93
CA SER A 372 27.89 14.29 -14.82
C SER A 372 29.34 13.86 -14.52
N ILE A 373 29.63 12.56 -14.54
CA ILE A 373 31.00 12.06 -14.36
C ILE A 373 31.91 12.53 -15.49
N ILE A 374 31.48 12.38 -16.76
CA ILE A 374 32.26 12.80 -17.93
C ILE A 374 32.60 14.28 -17.84
N TYR A 375 31.61 15.12 -17.50
CA TYR A 375 31.81 16.55 -17.37
C TYR A 375 32.80 16.90 -16.25
N LEU A 376 32.74 16.24 -15.09
CA LEU A 376 33.71 16.44 -14.01
C LEU A 376 35.13 16.11 -14.46
N VAL A 377 35.31 15.02 -15.21
CA VAL A 377 36.60 14.62 -15.77
C VAL A 377 37.11 15.69 -16.74
N VAL A 378 36.27 16.17 -17.66
CA VAL A 378 36.64 17.23 -18.61
C VAL A 378 37.02 18.52 -17.87
N GLN A 379 36.23 18.93 -16.88
CA GLN A 379 36.54 20.12 -16.07
C GLN A 379 37.86 19.99 -15.33
N PHE A 380 38.14 18.83 -14.74
CA PHE A 380 39.41 18.56 -14.07
C PHE A 380 40.60 18.73 -15.02
N PHE A 381 40.52 18.19 -16.24
CA PHE A 381 41.56 18.37 -17.25
C PHE A 381 41.72 19.83 -17.69
N LEU A 382 40.62 20.55 -17.89
CA LEU A 382 40.65 21.99 -18.23
C LEU A 382 41.32 22.80 -17.12
N TYR A 383 41.04 22.48 -15.86
CA TYR A 383 41.69 23.10 -14.71
C TYR A 383 43.19 22.83 -14.66
N ILE A 384 43.63 21.60 -14.92
CA ILE A 384 45.06 21.26 -15.00
C ILE A 384 45.74 22.05 -16.12
N ILE A 385 45.14 22.09 -17.32
CA ILE A 385 45.69 22.83 -18.46
C ILE A 385 45.78 24.32 -18.14
N GLN A 386 44.74 24.90 -17.53
CA GLN A 386 44.73 26.29 -17.14
C GLN A 386 45.77 26.61 -16.05
N TYR A 387 45.93 25.72 -15.07
CA TYR A 387 46.96 25.83 -14.04
C TYR A 387 48.37 25.84 -14.64
N ILE A 388 48.68 24.85 -15.50
CA ILE A 388 49.96 24.75 -16.20
C ILE A 388 50.20 26.02 -17.05
N SER A 389 49.21 26.43 -17.85
CA SER A 389 49.30 27.62 -18.71
C SER A 389 49.58 28.89 -17.91
N SER A 390 48.89 29.08 -16.78
CA SER A 390 49.08 30.26 -15.92
C SER A 390 50.47 30.31 -15.28
N ASN A 391 51.01 29.18 -14.84
CA ASN A 391 52.39 29.10 -14.34
C ASN A 391 53.40 29.33 -15.47
N THR A 392 53.15 28.85 -16.70
CA THR A 392 54.05 29.08 -17.83
C THR A 392 54.05 30.53 -18.34
N GLN A 393 52.94 31.28 -18.19
CA GLN A 393 52.90 32.70 -18.56
C GLN A 393 53.68 33.60 -17.61
N GLU A 394 53.81 33.23 -16.33
CA GLU A 394 54.72 33.94 -15.40
C GLU A 394 56.19 33.66 -15.71
N ILE A 395 56.51 32.48 -16.26
CA ILE A 395 57.87 32.13 -16.71
C ILE A 395 58.25 32.82 -18.03
N CYS A 396 57.26 33.17 -18.87
CA CYS A 396 57.45 33.86 -20.15
C CYS A 396 57.13 35.37 -20.10
N GLN A 397 57.12 36.01 -18.93
CA GLN A 397 57.18 37.47 -18.88
C GLN A 397 58.58 37.92 -19.27
N ASN A 398 58.65 38.60 -20.41
CA ASN A 398 59.87 39.21 -20.95
C ASN A 398 60.58 40.02 -19.84
N PRO A 399 61.79 39.64 -19.39
CA PRO A 399 62.50 40.32 -18.30
C PRO A 399 62.90 41.77 -18.64
N TRP A 400 62.64 42.20 -19.87
CA TRP A 400 63.01 43.50 -20.42
C TRP A 400 61.96 44.60 -20.22
N ASN A 401 60.81 44.32 -19.60
CA ASN A 401 59.85 45.38 -19.26
C ASN A 401 60.12 45.94 -17.85
N SER A 402 61.31 46.53 -17.68
CA SER A 402 61.66 47.31 -16.49
C SER A 402 60.71 48.51 -16.39
N ARG A 403 60.07 48.68 -15.23
CA ARG A 403 59.36 49.91 -14.87
C ARG A 403 60.32 51.09 -15.00
N ILE A 404 60.24 51.85 -16.10
CA ILE A 404 60.80 53.19 -16.15
C ILE A 404 59.82 54.08 -15.39
N ASN A 405 60.04 54.20 -14.08
CA ASN A 405 59.47 55.28 -13.28
C ASN A 405 60.17 56.57 -13.71
N TYR A 406 59.51 57.40 -14.51
CA TYR A 406 59.92 58.79 -14.67
C TYR A 406 59.52 59.55 -13.39
N GLU A 407 60.41 59.60 -12.40
CA GLU A 407 60.35 60.60 -11.34
C GLU A 407 60.85 61.92 -11.93
N ILE A 408 59.92 62.80 -12.31
CA ILE A 408 60.22 64.18 -12.67
C ILE A 408 60.52 64.93 -11.37
N ARG A 409 61.79 65.32 -11.16
CA ARG A 409 62.15 66.36 -10.19
C ARG A 409 62.58 67.61 -10.94
N TYR A 410 61.94 68.71 -10.57
CA TYR A 410 62.17 70.07 -11.03
C TYR A 410 63.58 70.57 -10.71
#